data_AF-A0A3M2BLQ3-F1
#
_entry.id   AF-A0A3M2BLQ3-F1
#
_cell.length_a   1.000
_cell.length_b   1.000
_cell.length_c   1.000
_cell.angle_alpha   90.00
_cell.angle_beta   90.00
_cell.angle_gamma   90.00
#
_symmetry.space_group_name_H-M   'P 1'
#
loop_
_entity.id
_entity.type
_entity.pdbx_description
1 polymer ?
#
loop_
_entity_poly.entity_id
_entity_poly.type
_entity_poly.pdbx_seq_one_letter_code
_entity_poly.pdbx_strand_id
1 'polypeptide(L)'
;MVDATGVELRCELFGPCFPDQYRDSFANPLPPGVPQFILPADGYHYTLEGIVATEGLISLAIPSGSTLAEAMEAIVPGGSRVLEGYSRNFSGALPDPVNQVFLQQYAGSFGGIEMALTLAVTISDTGVGQFRVYDIDIPLGLLAGSMELTSGSATIETWVPSTPQGTEWHFNGSFEPAPGSAGAMIRYLDDPAFAPILGGIDNPDSPDPTTPTGVTEAQSSFTTTDALGIVGPGGENATVYVTSPARNLTTGLAKDRRGIGLSVAPMLRPSYPGEFFGQWTIIWDMYIPASSWYADYPNNTVPREFPVALIEDSSNNNSTADMFIRVTGAGATIGYNGEDFSQYIPIAIGPDQWFRLAVACDFFGSSASDVYLNGVHVGQMEADWLYCAVDPTAPAYGDGEPVDPNDWASWGAFPNPWALSSGTAPGSVGPTSLASTFSLFADLAGGRSEPVYLANLYLVDTVLSGDEIASLGGPAADGIVLTDPGCPPDMNGDGMLDFFDVLTFLNAFSAQEAAADFNNDGLIDFFDVLAYLGAFSAGC
;
A
#
# COMPACT_ATOMS: atom_id res chain seq x y z
N MET A 1 29.44 6.02 5.19
CA MET A 1 29.22 5.06 6.30
C MET A 1 29.42 5.78 7.63
N VAL A 2 28.52 5.52 8.56
CA VAL A 2 28.52 6.00 9.94
C VAL A 2 28.95 4.85 10.84
N ASP A 3 29.94 5.09 11.70
CA ASP A 3 30.26 4.17 12.80
C ASP A 3 29.15 4.27 13.86
N ALA A 4 28.37 3.20 14.00
CA ALA A 4 27.27 3.12 14.96
C ALA A 4 27.72 2.54 16.32
N THR A 5 29.02 2.25 16.48
CA THR A 5 29.56 1.73 17.73
C THR A 5 29.32 2.69 18.89
N GLY A 6 28.82 2.16 20.01
CA GLY A 6 28.49 2.90 21.22
C GLY A 6 27.19 3.68 21.15
N VAL A 7 26.29 3.38 20.20
CA VAL A 7 24.87 3.76 20.35
C VAL A 7 24.29 2.90 21.46
N GLU A 8 23.76 3.54 22.50
CA GLU A 8 23.25 2.82 23.68
C GLU A 8 21.85 3.27 24.13
N LEU A 9 21.04 2.31 24.52
CA LEU A 9 19.83 2.48 25.31
C LEU A 9 20.19 2.20 26.76
N ARG A 10 20.35 3.24 27.57
CA ARG A 10 20.76 3.09 28.99
C ARG A 10 20.09 4.11 29.89
N CYS A 11 19.76 3.67 31.11
CA CYS A 11 19.30 4.55 32.19
C CYS A 11 20.41 4.78 33.23
N GLU A 12 20.77 6.03 33.46
CA GLU A 12 21.83 6.41 34.39
C GLU A 12 21.32 6.47 35.84
N LEU A 13 22.12 5.97 36.80
CA LEU A 13 21.74 5.88 38.22
C LEU A 13 21.41 7.25 38.87
N PHE A 14 21.87 8.35 38.27
CA PHE A 14 21.59 9.73 38.70
C PHE A 14 21.49 10.70 37.51
N GLY A 15 21.09 10.21 36.33
CA GLY A 15 21.07 10.98 35.08
C GLY A 15 19.81 10.73 34.26
N PRO A 16 19.77 11.19 33.00
CA PRO A 16 18.66 10.90 32.11
C PRO A 16 18.56 9.41 31.84
N CYS A 17 17.35 8.94 31.58
CA CYS A 17 17.11 7.56 31.17
C CYS A 17 16.78 7.53 29.70
N PHE A 18 17.50 6.69 28.97
CA PHE A 18 17.35 6.48 27.54
C PHE A 18 17.39 7.78 26.73
N PRO A 19 18.47 8.57 26.85
CA PRO A 19 18.62 9.75 26.02
C PRO A 19 18.70 9.36 24.54
N ASP A 20 18.18 10.21 23.67
CA ASP A 20 18.33 10.02 22.22
C ASP A 20 19.79 9.82 21.82
N GLN A 21 20.00 8.92 20.87
CA GLN A 21 21.30 8.55 20.34
C GLN A 21 21.44 9.04 18.91
N TYR A 22 22.57 9.70 18.64
CA TYR A 22 22.88 10.24 17.33
C TYR A 22 24.32 9.92 16.95
N ARG A 23 24.50 9.28 15.80
CA ARG A 23 25.80 9.10 15.16
C ARG A 23 25.73 9.66 13.75
N ASP A 24 26.83 10.26 13.32
CA ASP A 24 26.90 10.87 12.00
C ASP A 24 28.25 10.62 11.33
N SER A 25 28.24 10.70 10.01
CA SER A 25 29.39 10.44 9.13
C SER A 25 30.49 11.49 9.20
N PHE A 26 30.27 12.61 9.89
CA PHE A 26 31.25 13.66 10.10
C PHE A 26 32.07 13.43 11.39
N ALA A 27 31.37 13.24 12.51
CA ALA A 27 31.94 13.01 13.84
C ALA A 27 32.31 11.55 14.09
N ASN A 28 31.61 10.61 13.45
CA ASN A 28 31.79 9.16 13.59
C ASN A 28 31.96 8.50 12.19
N PRO A 29 32.96 8.90 11.39
CA PRO A 29 33.17 8.30 10.07
C PRO A 29 33.66 6.86 10.18
N LEU A 30 33.19 6.01 9.27
CA LEU A 30 33.75 4.68 9.03
C LEU A 30 34.34 4.63 7.60
N PRO A 31 35.66 4.42 7.41
CA PRO A 31 36.70 4.22 8.42
C PRO A 31 37.02 5.48 9.25
N PRO A 32 37.57 5.33 10.48
CA PRO A 32 37.86 6.47 11.36
C PRO A 32 38.80 7.50 10.75
N GLY A 33 38.51 8.78 11.02
CA GLY A 33 39.39 9.91 10.74
C GLY A 33 38.80 10.93 9.79
N VAL A 34 38.52 10.55 8.53
CA VAL A 34 38.09 11.51 7.50
C VAL A 34 36.56 11.56 7.44
N PRO A 35 35.92 12.72 7.69
CA PRO A 35 34.49 12.90 7.48
C PRO A 35 34.03 12.38 6.13
N GLN A 36 32.93 11.62 6.11
CA GLN A 36 32.30 11.12 4.90
C GLN A 36 31.05 11.95 4.59
N PHE A 37 30.78 12.18 3.32
CA PHE A 37 29.60 12.92 2.87
C PHE A 37 28.92 12.16 1.74
N ILE A 38 27.60 12.13 1.79
CA ILE A 38 26.74 11.61 0.73
C ILE A 38 26.58 12.69 -0.34
N LEU A 39 26.61 12.27 -1.60
CA LEU A 39 26.40 13.17 -2.73
C LEU A 39 24.90 13.31 -3.03
N PRO A 40 24.48 14.43 -3.65
CA PRO A 40 23.18 14.51 -4.30
C PRO A 40 23.01 13.35 -5.29
N ALA A 41 21.86 12.67 -5.23
CA ALA A 41 21.52 11.55 -6.10
C ALA A 41 20.00 11.40 -6.19
N ASP A 42 19.53 10.68 -7.20
CA ASP A 42 18.09 10.43 -7.43
C ASP A 42 17.49 9.43 -6.45
N GLY A 43 18.32 8.74 -5.66
CA GLY A 43 17.87 7.82 -4.62
C GLY A 43 18.99 7.42 -3.66
N TYR A 44 18.58 6.81 -2.56
CA TYR A 44 19.46 6.37 -1.48
C TYR A 44 19.12 4.94 -1.07
N HIS A 45 20.15 4.16 -0.78
CA HIS A 45 20.05 2.83 -0.20
C HIS A 45 20.73 2.85 1.17
N TYR A 46 20.10 2.27 2.18
CA TYR A 46 20.70 2.15 3.50
C TYR A 46 20.79 0.69 3.96
N THR A 47 21.79 0.42 4.79
CA THR A 47 21.96 -0.87 5.46
C THR A 47 22.42 -0.64 6.89
N LEU A 48 21.82 -1.35 7.84
CA LEU A 48 22.11 -1.31 9.26
C LEU A 48 22.62 -2.67 9.73
N GLU A 49 23.81 -2.69 10.32
CA GLU A 49 24.43 -3.91 10.84
C GLU A 49 25.11 -3.64 12.18
N GLY A 50 25.22 -4.68 13.01
CA GLY A 50 25.98 -4.57 14.25
C GLY A 50 25.84 -5.76 15.18
N ILE A 51 26.49 -5.65 16.34
CA ILE A 51 26.46 -6.61 17.44
C ILE A 51 26.03 -5.87 18.70
N VAL A 52 24.94 -6.32 19.31
CA VAL A 52 24.40 -5.71 20.54
C VAL A 52 24.96 -6.40 21.78
N ALA A 53 25.38 -5.63 22.77
CA ALA A 53 25.54 -6.09 24.14
C ALA A 53 24.36 -5.63 24.97
N THR A 54 23.81 -6.54 25.76
CA THR A 54 22.61 -6.29 26.56
C THR A 54 22.83 -6.65 28.03
N GLU A 55 22.22 -5.89 28.94
CA GLU A 55 22.16 -6.20 30.37
C GLU A 55 20.71 -6.09 30.90
N GLY A 56 20.49 -6.52 32.14
CA GLY A 56 19.19 -6.40 32.81
C GLY A 56 18.09 -7.24 32.18
N LEU A 57 16.84 -6.77 32.24
CA LEU A 57 15.69 -7.51 31.74
C LEU A 57 15.70 -7.65 30.22
N ILE A 58 16.24 -6.67 29.47
CA ILE A 58 16.38 -6.75 28.01
C ILE A 58 17.21 -7.97 27.59
N SER A 59 18.26 -8.32 28.36
CA SER A 59 19.12 -9.48 28.07
C SER A 59 18.42 -10.84 28.14
N LEU A 60 17.22 -10.90 28.72
CA LEU A 60 16.40 -12.12 28.76
C LEU A 60 15.73 -12.41 27.41
N ALA A 61 15.44 -11.36 26.62
CA ALA A 61 14.83 -11.48 25.30
C ALA A 61 15.89 -11.44 24.19
N ILE A 62 16.89 -10.56 24.34
CA ILE A 62 17.93 -10.35 23.34
C ILE A 62 19.27 -10.66 24.01
N PRO A 63 19.87 -11.85 23.78
CA PRO A 63 21.14 -12.20 24.40
C PRO A 63 22.28 -11.25 24.04
N SER A 64 23.19 -11.01 24.98
CA SER A 64 24.39 -10.22 24.72
C SER A 64 25.30 -10.93 23.72
N GLY A 65 25.72 -10.22 22.67
CA GLY A 65 26.47 -10.74 21.54
C GLY A 65 25.62 -11.09 20.31
N SER A 66 24.30 -10.96 20.39
CA SER A 66 23.42 -11.06 19.23
C SER A 66 23.77 -10.02 18.16
N THR A 67 23.59 -10.40 16.90
CA THR A 67 23.58 -9.45 15.79
C THR A 67 22.38 -8.50 15.90
N LEU A 68 22.46 -7.34 15.25
CA LEU A 68 21.33 -6.42 15.16
C LEU A 68 20.12 -7.10 14.51
N ALA A 69 20.32 -7.92 13.47
CA ALA A 69 19.27 -8.71 12.84
C ALA A 69 18.58 -9.66 13.84
N GLU A 70 19.35 -10.45 14.59
CA GLU A 70 18.81 -11.33 15.64
C GLU A 70 18.07 -10.54 16.73
N ALA A 71 18.55 -9.33 17.07
CA ALA A 71 17.86 -8.45 18.01
C ALA A 71 16.51 -7.98 17.45
N MET A 72 16.45 -7.61 16.16
CA MET A 72 15.19 -7.21 15.51
C MET A 72 14.21 -8.38 15.41
N GLU A 73 14.69 -9.58 15.10
CA GLU A 73 13.86 -10.80 15.09
C GLU A 73 13.27 -11.10 16.47
N ALA A 74 14.06 -10.92 17.53
CA ALA A 74 13.59 -11.11 18.91
C ALA A 74 12.56 -10.04 19.35
N ILE A 75 12.53 -8.88 18.69
CA ILE A 75 11.52 -7.83 18.89
C ILE A 75 10.22 -8.23 18.19
N VAL A 76 10.28 -8.48 16.89
CA VAL A 76 9.15 -8.99 16.10
C VAL A 76 9.71 -10.01 15.09
N PRO A 77 9.14 -11.22 14.98
CA PRO A 77 9.52 -12.16 13.92
C PRO A 77 9.38 -11.53 12.53
N GLY A 78 10.45 -11.56 11.72
CA GLY A 78 10.56 -10.83 10.45
C GLY A 78 10.94 -9.36 10.60
N GLY A 79 11.29 -8.90 11.79
CA GLY A 79 11.64 -7.50 12.07
C GLY A 79 12.98 -7.07 11.46
N SER A 80 13.87 -8.02 11.13
CA SER A 80 15.16 -7.70 10.51
C SER A 80 15.04 -7.10 9.10
N ARG A 81 13.86 -7.23 8.47
CA ARG A 81 13.56 -6.74 7.12
C ARG A 81 13.73 -5.23 6.95
N VAL A 82 13.59 -4.45 8.02
CA VAL A 82 13.76 -2.99 7.97
C VAL A 82 15.21 -2.53 8.09
N LEU A 83 16.16 -3.45 8.27
CA LEU A 83 17.57 -3.11 8.38
C LEU A 83 18.21 -2.75 7.04
N GLU A 84 17.55 -3.05 5.92
CA GLU A 84 17.94 -2.65 4.57
C GLU A 84 16.73 -2.04 3.85
N GLY A 85 16.94 -0.97 3.10
CA GLY A 85 15.84 -0.34 2.37
C GLY A 85 16.29 0.77 1.43
N TYR A 86 15.35 1.21 0.59
CA TYR A 86 15.59 2.13 -0.51
C TYR A 86 14.61 3.30 -0.43
N SER A 87 15.08 4.49 -0.78
CA SER A 87 14.28 5.71 -0.84
C SER A 87 14.60 6.49 -2.10
N ARG A 88 13.57 6.93 -2.84
CA ARG A 88 13.71 7.81 -4.00
C ARG A 88 13.88 9.25 -3.51
N ASN A 89 14.69 10.01 -4.22
CA ASN A 89 14.91 11.43 -4.00
C ASN A 89 14.57 12.23 -5.26
N PHE A 90 13.32 12.67 -5.34
CA PHE A 90 12.76 13.36 -6.50
C PHE A 90 13.46 14.69 -6.83
N SER A 91 14.06 15.33 -5.83
CA SER A 91 14.77 16.60 -6.04
C SER A 91 16.11 16.42 -6.76
N GLY A 92 16.72 15.22 -6.64
CA GLY A 92 18.11 14.95 -7.00
C GLY A 92 19.15 15.77 -6.21
N ALA A 93 18.72 16.74 -5.41
CA ALA A 93 19.54 17.57 -4.55
C ALA A 93 19.77 16.87 -3.21
N LEU A 94 20.69 17.39 -2.39
CA LEU A 94 20.72 16.95 -1.00
C LEU A 94 19.39 17.34 -0.33
N PRO A 95 18.78 16.43 0.44
CA PRO A 95 17.52 16.73 1.09
C PRO A 95 17.65 17.94 2.05
N ASP A 96 16.56 18.67 2.28
CA ASP A 96 16.49 19.77 3.26
C ASP A 96 16.98 19.27 4.66
N PRO A 97 17.44 20.13 5.60
CA PRO A 97 18.34 19.76 6.71
C PRO A 97 17.96 18.59 7.63
N VAL A 98 16.77 17.97 7.51
CA VAL A 98 16.35 16.79 8.26
C VAL A 98 15.39 15.85 7.48
N ASN A 99 15.55 15.64 6.17
CA ASN A 99 14.68 14.65 5.49
C ASN A 99 15.20 13.22 5.71
N GLN A 100 14.27 12.29 5.90
CA GLN A 100 14.59 10.93 6.30
C GLN A 100 14.81 10.07 5.03
N VAL A 101 15.84 9.23 5.07
CA VAL A 101 16.03 8.15 4.10
C VAL A 101 15.21 6.93 4.53
N PHE A 102 15.10 6.73 5.84
CA PHE A 102 14.32 5.69 6.47
C PHE A 102 13.87 6.11 7.86
N LEU A 103 12.70 5.64 8.23
CA LEU A 103 12.09 5.78 9.54
C LEU A 103 11.37 4.49 9.88
N GLN A 104 11.53 4.02 11.10
CA GLN A 104 10.66 3.01 11.67
C GLN A 104 10.36 3.37 13.12
N GLN A 105 9.08 3.38 13.44
CA GLN A 105 8.62 3.50 14.82
C GLN A 105 8.33 2.12 15.37
N TYR A 106 8.83 1.86 16.57
CA TYR A 106 8.52 0.67 17.35
C TYR A 106 7.72 1.10 18.57
N ALA A 107 6.63 0.39 18.85
CA ALA A 107 5.86 0.54 20.07
C ALA A 107 5.25 -0.81 20.46
N GLY A 108 5.47 -1.25 21.70
CA GLY A 108 4.85 -2.47 22.21
C GLY A 108 5.62 -3.13 23.36
N SER A 109 5.23 -4.37 23.67
CA SER A 109 5.81 -5.17 24.75
C SER A 109 6.80 -6.21 24.22
N PHE A 110 8.05 -6.16 24.68
CA PHE A 110 9.11 -7.07 24.25
C PHE A 110 9.75 -7.74 25.46
N GLY A 111 9.67 -9.07 25.53
CA GLY A 111 10.15 -9.80 26.71
C GLY A 111 9.48 -9.39 28.03
N GLY A 112 8.24 -8.87 27.97
CA GLY A 112 7.50 -8.34 29.13
C GLY A 112 7.87 -6.90 29.51
N ILE A 113 8.60 -6.19 28.65
CA ILE A 113 8.97 -4.78 28.82
C ILE A 113 8.25 -3.97 27.74
N GLU A 114 7.36 -3.07 28.14
CA GLU A 114 6.85 -2.05 27.24
C GLU A 114 8.00 -1.13 26.80
N MET A 115 8.11 -0.85 25.51
CA MET A 115 9.01 0.17 24.99
C MET A 115 8.45 0.78 23.70
N ALA A 116 8.74 2.05 23.51
CA ALA A 116 8.61 2.72 22.23
C ALA A 116 9.91 3.43 21.88
N LEU A 117 10.30 3.40 20.60
CA LEU A 117 11.45 4.14 20.08
C LEU A 117 11.30 4.33 18.58
N THR A 118 12.02 5.32 18.06
CA THR A 118 12.12 5.58 16.64
C THR A 118 13.55 5.32 16.15
N LEU A 119 13.67 4.51 15.11
CA LEU A 119 14.89 4.24 14.37
C LEU A 119 14.86 5.06 13.07
N ALA A 120 15.90 5.84 12.78
CA ALA A 120 15.96 6.60 11.53
C ALA A 120 17.35 6.68 10.93
N VAL A 121 17.37 6.81 9.60
CA VAL A 121 18.54 7.15 8.79
C VAL A 121 18.22 8.44 8.05
N THR A 122 19.08 9.45 8.14
CA THR A 122 18.84 10.77 7.53
C THR A 122 20.08 11.28 6.80
N ILE A 123 19.89 12.26 5.91
CA ILE A 123 20.97 12.98 5.24
C ILE A 123 20.73 14.48 5.42
N SER A 124 21.74 15.23 5.85
CA SER A 124 21.65 16.69 5.96
C SER A 124 21.80 17.40 4.60
N ASP A 125 21.48 18.69 4.57
CA ASP A 125 21.72 19.63 3.47
C ASP A 125 23.21 19.77 3.05
N THR A 126 24.11 19.28 3.89
CA THR A 126 25.57 19.26 3.71
C THR A 126 26.10 17.88 3.38
N GLY A 127 25.22 16.88 3.24
CA GLY A 127 25.56 15.51 2.89
C GLY A 127 26.01 14.66 4.07
N VAL A 128 25.86 15.14 5.31
CA VAL A 128 26.18 14.36 6.50
C VAL A 128 25.07 13.34 6.71
N GLY A 129 25.37 12.07 6.44
CA GLY A 129 24.50 10.95 6.79
C GLY A 129 24.49 10.71 8.30
N GLN A 130 23.31 10.45 8.87
CA GLN A 130 23.11 10.21 10.29
C GLN A 130 22.32 8.92 10.54
N PHE A 131 22.66 8.25 11.64
CA PHE A 131 21.90 7.18 12.25
C PHE A 131 21.36 7.67 13.60
N ARG A 132 20.06 7.50 13.82
CA ARG A 132 19.35 8.08 14.96
C ARG A 132 18.49 7.02 15.63
N VAL A 133 18.55 6.98 16.96
CA VAL A 133 17.58 6.27 17.80
C VAL A 133 17.02 7.28 18.79
N TYR A 134 15.76 7.65 18.67
CA TYR A 134 15.17 8.78 19.41
C TYR A 134 13.71 8.53 19.75
N ASP A 135 13.09 9.47 20.49
CA ASP A 135 11.73 9.32 21.03
C ASP A 135 11.57 8.03 21.85
N ILE A 136 12.57 7.78 22.71
CA ILE A 136 12.67 6.53 23.47
C ILE A 136 11.83 6.65 24.75
N ASP A 137 10.80 5.79 24.86
CA ASP A 137 9.99 5.63 26.07
C ASP A 137 10.11 4.18 26.59
N ILE A 138 10.76 4.02 27.74
CA ILE A 138 10.91 2.73 28.43
C ILE A 138 10.55 2.95 29.91
N PRO A 139 9.33 2.56 30.34
CA PRO A 139 8.76 2.92 31.65
C PRO A 139 9.45 2.24 32.84
N LEU A 140 10.23 1.17 32.60
CA LEU A 140 10.93 0.44 33.66
C LEU A 140 12.23 1.13 34.12
N GLY A 141 12.71 2.16 33.41
CA GLY A 141 13.93 2.89 33.79
C GLY A 141 15.14 1.96 33.94
N LEU A 142 15.88 2.09 35.05
CA LEU A 142 17.07 1.28 35.35
C LEU A 142 16.79 -0.24 35.40
N LEU A 143 15.53 -0.64 35.64
CA LEU A 143 15.17 -2.05 35.70
C LEU A 143 15.13 -2.70 34.31
N ALA A 144 14.89 -1.94 33.24
CA ALA A 144 14.94 -2.49 31.88
C ALA A 144 16.34 -3.03 31.54
N GLY A 145 17.39 -2.36 32.03
CA GLY A 145 18.78 -2.70 31.74
C GLY A 145 19.40 -1.76 30.71
N SER A 146 20.31 -2.28 29.90
CA SER A 146 20.93 -1.55 28.80
C SER A 146 21.05 -2.39 27.54
N MET A 147 21.13 -1.71 26.41
CA MET A 147 21.52 -2.27 25.12
C MET A 147 22.53 -1.33 24.48
N GLU A 148 23.65 -1.84 23.96
CA GLU A 148 24.68 -1.05 23.29
C GLU A 148 25.13 -1.75 22.01
N LEU A 149 25.27 -1.02 20.90
CA LEU A 149 25.99 -1.51 19.73
C LEU A 149 27.50 -1.55 20.00
N THR A 150 28.04 -2.71 20.34
CA THR A 150 29.49 -2.89 20.61
C THR A 150 30.35 -2.84 19.34
N SER A 151 29.71 -3.08 18.21
CA SER A 151 30.22 -2.80 16.87
C SER A 151 29.03 -2.63 15.96
N GLY A 152 29.13 -1.78 14.94
CA GLY A 152 28.06 -1.64 13.97
C GLY A 152 28.28 -0.48 13.02
N SER A 153 27.48 -0.47 11.96
CA SER A 153 27.52 0.59 10.96
C SER A 153 26.14 0.88 10.43
N ALA A 154 25.91 2.16 10.14
CA ALA A 154 24.86 2.57 9.21
C ALA A 154 25.51 3.01 7.90
N THR A 155 25.25 2.26 6.84
CA THR A 155 25.71 2.57 5.49
C THR A 155 24.60 3.29 4.75
N ILE A 156 24.98 4.36 4.05
CA ILE A 156 24.09 5.11 3.16
C ILE A 156 24.86 5.26 1.85
N GLU A 157 24.25 4.86 0.76
CA GLU A 157 24.83 4.87 -0.58
C GLU A 157 23.89 5.58 -1.55
N THR A 158 24.47 6.24 -2.56
CA THR A 158 23.68 6.75 -3.68
C THR A 158 23.18 5.58 -4.51
N TRP A 159 21.92 5.59 -4.86
CA TRP A 159 21.27 4.57 -5.66
C TRP A 159 20.60 5.24 -6.87
N VAL A 160 20.60 4.56 -8.02
CA VAL A 160 19.90 5.02 -9.22
C VAL A 160 18.55 4.33 -9.23
N PRO A 161 17.44 5.07 -9.07
CA PRO A 161 16.13 4.45 -9.01
C PRO A 161 15.76 3.67 -10.26
N SER A 162 15.06 2.55 -10.06
CA SER A 162 14.34 1.90 -11.16
C SER A 162 13.29 2.86 -11.72
N THR A 163 12.90 2.66 -12.99
CA THR A 163 11.70 3.32 -13.52
C THR A 163 10.51 3.00 -12.62
N PRO A 164 9.67 3.98 -12.26
CA PRO A 164 8.44 3.72 -11.52
C PRO A 164 7.60 2.63 -12.19
N GLN A 165 7.12 1.69 -11.39
CA GLN A 165 6.25 0.60 -11.83
C GLN A 165 4.83 0.91 -11.40
N GLY A 166 3.99 1.21 -12.39
CA GLY A 166 2.58 1.49 -12.22
C GLY A 166 1.72 0.31 -12.68
N THR A 167 0.73 -0.05 -11.87
CA THR A 167 -0.31 -1.00 -12.23
C THR A 167 -1.67 -0.30 -12.18
N GLU A 168 -2.40 -0.38 -13.28
CA GLU A 168 -3.75 0.13 -13.38
C GLU A 168 -4.76 -1.00 -13.58
N TRP A 169 -5.97 -0.82 -13.07
CA TRP A 169 -7.12 -1.71 -13.30
C TRP A 169 -8.31 -0.87 -13.72
N HIS A 170 -8.96 -1.23 -14.83
CA HIS A 170 -10.20 -0.58 -15.30
C HIS A 170 -11.47 -1.32 -14.84
N PHE A 171 -11.32 -2.29 -13.93
CA PHE A 171 -12.41 -3.14 -13.40
C PHE A 171 -13.46 -3.57 -14.43
N ASN A 172 -13.00 -3.92 -15.64
CA ASN A 172 -13.84 -4.20 -16.82
C ASN A 172 -14.42 -5.64 -16.84
N GLY A 173 -14.68 -6.21 -15.66
CA GLY A 173 -15.16 -7.58 -15.50
C GLY A 173 -14.14 -8.55 -14.91
N SER A 174 -12.93 -8.09 -14.62
CA SER A 174 -11.88 -8.90 -14.00
C SER A 174 -10.93 -8.06 -13.13
N PHE A 175 -10.02 -8.73 -12.41
CA PHE A 175 -8.89 -8.11 -11.72
C PHE A 175 -7.59 -8.15 -12.53
N GLU A 176 -7.67 -8.46 -13.83
CA GLU A 176 -6.51 -8.36 -14.70
C GLU A 176 -6.09 -6.89 -14.84
N PRO A 177 -4.81 -6.56 -14.69
CA PRO A 177 -4.32 -5.20 -14.93
C PRO A 177 -4.54 -4.74 -16.38
N ALA A 178 -4.70 -3.44 -16.56
CA ALA A 178 -4.80 -2.81 -17.88
C ALA A 178 -3.53 -3.04 -18.71
N PRO A 179 -3.62 -3.19 -20.04
CA PRO A 179 -2.45 -3.34 -20.90
C PRO A 179 -1.39 -2.25 -20.67
N GLY A 180 -0.12 -2.67 -20.53
CA GLY A 180 0.99 -1.75 -20.21
C GLY A 180 1.23 -1.57 -18.70
N SER A 181 0.35 -2.08 -17.85
CA SER A 181 0.57 -2.19 -16.42
C SER A 181 1.64 -3.24 -16.07
N ALA A 182 2.38 -2.97 -15.01
CA ALA A 182 3.28 -3.94 -14.38
C ALA A 182 3.47 -3.62 -12.90
N GLY A 183 3.74 -4.64 -12.09
CA GLY A 183 4.24 -4.45 -10.73
C GLY A 183 3.23 -4.67 -9.61
N ALA A 184 1.99 -5.10 -9.87
CA ALA A 184 1.06 -5.53 -8.82
C ALA A 184 -0.04 -6.49 -9.32
N MET A 185 -0.67 -7.20 -8.38
CA MET A 185 -1.82 -8.08 -8.61
C MET A 185 -2.89 -7.85 -7.55
N ILE A 186 -4.15 -8.17 -7.87
CA ILE A 186 -5.29 -8.12 -6.94
C ILE A 186 -5.98 -9.47 -6.87
N ARG A 187 -6.36 -9.88 -5.66
CA ARG A 187 -7.24 -11.02 -5.39
C ARG A 187 -8.24 -10.71 -4.29
N TYR A 188 -9.25 -11.56 -4.15
CA TYR A 188 -10.09 -11.53 -2.96
C TYR A 188 -9.26 -11.94 -1.74
N LEU A 189 -9.37 -11.20 -0.64
CA LEU A 189 -8.63 -11.47 0.59
C LEU A 189 -8.99 -12.84 1.21
N ASP A 190 -10.22 -13.30 0.99
CA ASP A 190 -10.77 -14.57 1.46
C ASP A 190 -10.89 -15.62 0.33
N ASP A 191 -10.02 -15.53 -0.68
CA ASP A 191 -9.98 -16.49 -1.78
C ASP A 191 -9.79 -17.94 -1.26
N PRO A 192 -10.63 -18.91 -1.67
CA PRO A 192 -10.52 -20.30 -1.25
C PRO A 192 -9.14 -20.94 -1.50
N ALA A 193 -8.37 -20.42 -2.45
CA ALA A 193 -7.01 -20.88 -2.74
C ALA A 193 -6.05 -20.66 -1.55
N PHE A 194 -6.29 -19.66 -0.70
CA PHE A 194 -5.42 -19.36 0.44
C PHE A 194 -5.62 -20.29 1.64
N ALA A 195 -6.47 -21.31 1.52
CA ALA A 195 -6.92 -22.16 2.62
C ALA A 195 -7.67 -21.35 3.71
N PRO A 196 -8.17 -21.96 4.80
CA PRO A 196 -8.87 -21.21 5.85
C PRO A 196 -7.97 -20.13 6.43
N ILE A 197 -8.51 -18.90 6.50
CA ILE A 197 -7.85 -17.72 7.06
C ILE A 197 -7.29 -18.05 8.44
N LEU A 198 -5.98 -17.87 8.62
CA LEU A 198 -5.32 -17.84 9.92
C LEU A 198 -5.42 -16.41 10.45
N GLY A 199 -6.50 -16.06 11.14
CA GLY A 199 -6.67 -14.67 11.57
C GLY A 199 -8.03 -14.30 12.17
N GLY A 200 -8.00 -13.91 13.44
CA GLY A 200 -8.95 -13.01 14.09
C GLY A 200 -8.18 -12.15 15.09
N ILE A 201 -8.73 -11.01 15.51
CA ILE A 201 -8.13 -10.18 16.58
C ILE A 201 -7.76 -11.10 17.75
N ASP A 202 -6.49 -11.07 18.17
CA ASP A 202 -5.93 -11.83 19.30
C ASP A 202 -5.92 -13.37 19.18
N ASN A 203 -6.24 -13.96 18.03
CA ASN A 203 -6.19 -15.41 17.83
C ASN A 203 -5.87 -15.81 16.38
N PRO A 204 -4.63 -15.55 15.91
CA PRO A 204 -4.21 -15.85 14.54
C PRO A 204 -4.21 -17.35 14.24
N ASP A 205 -3.99 -18.21 15.25
CA ASP A 205 -3.78 -19.64 15.05
C ASP A 205 -5.08 -20.48 15.05
N SER A 206 -6.20 -19.94 15.53
CA SER A 206 -7.43 -20.72 15.69
C SER A 206 -8.69 -19.85 15.71
N PRO A 207 -9.12 -19.26 14.58
CA PRO A 207 -10.33 -18.45 14.52
C PRO A 207 -11.55 -19.30 14.89
N ASP A 208 -12.31 -18.86 15.90
CA ASP A 208 -13.60 -19.43 16.27
C ASP A 208 -14.72 -18.39 16.08
N PRO A 209 -15.67 -18.61 15.14
CA PRO A 209 -15.68 -19.70 14.17
C PRO A 209 -14.63 -19.51 13.07
N THR A 210 -14.31 -20.59 12.34
CA THR A 210 -13.43 -20.56 11.16
C THR A 210 -13.91 -19.51 10.16
N THR A 211 -13.00 -18.69 9.64
CA THR A 211 -13.38 -17.65 8.69
C THR A 211 -13.88 -18.26 7.38
N PRO A 212 -15.05 -17.83 6.88
CA PRO A 212 -15.57 -18.31 5.62
C PRO A 212 -14.70 -17.83 4.45
N THR A 213 -14.55 -18.65 3.43
CA THR A 213 -13.90 -18.30 2.16
C THR A 213 -14.94 -17.97 1.10
N GLY A 214 -14.55 -17.18 0.09
CA GLY A 214 -15.41 -16.80 -1.04
C GLY A 214 -16.59 -15.90 -0.70
N VAL A 215 -16.58 -15.22 0.46
CA VAL A 215 -17.60 -14.26 0.85
C VAL A 215 -17.42 -12.93 0.14
N THR A 216 -16.19 -12.42 0.00
CA THR A 216 -15.96 -11.17 -0.73
C THR A 216 -16.50 -11.29 -2.15
N GLU A 217 -16.13 -12.35 -2.86
CA GLU A 217 -16.59 -12.63 -4.21
C GLU A 217 -18.12 -12.74 -4.27
N ALA A 218 -18.74 -13.51 -3.37
CA ALA A 218 -20.19 -13.70 -3.37
C ALA A 218 -20.99 -12.43 -3.06
N GLN A 219 -20.39 -11.45 -2.39
CA GLN A 219 -21.02 -10.17 -2.02
C GLN A 219 -20.60 -9.00 -2.93
N SER A 220 -19.64 -9.23 -3.82
CA SER A 220 -19.16 -8.26 -4.80
C SER A 220 -19.70 -8.59 -6.18
N SER A 221 -19.58 -7.66 -7.11
CA SER A 221 -19.99 -7.93 -8.50
C SER A 221 -19.32 -6.98 -9.47
N PHE A 222 -18.94 -7.50 -10.63
CA PHE A 222 -18.75 -6.68 -11.82
C PHE A 222 -20.10 -6.43 -12.51
N THR A 223 -20.39 -5.19 -12.83
CA THR A 223 -21.65 -4.76 -13.48
C THR A 223 -21.45 -3.45 -14.21
N THR A 224 -22.41 -3.02 -15.03
CA THR A 224 -22.35 -1.71 -15.70
C THR A 224 -23.03 -0.62 -14.88
N THR A 225 -22.61 0.63 -15.08
CA THR A 225 -23.26 1.81 -14.49
C THR A 225 -24.72 1.94 -14.94
N ASP A 226 -25.04 1.57 -16.19
CA ASP A 226 -26.42 1.48 -16.68
C ASP A 226 -27.27 0.46 -15.91
N ALA A 227 -26.71 -0.72 -15.62
CA ALA A 227 -27.40 -1.75 -14.84
C ALA A 227 -27.64 -1.32 -13.39
N LEU A 228 -26.75 -0.48 -12.84
CA LEU A 228 -26.91 0.15 -11.53
C LEU A 228 -27.87 1.35 -11.56
N GLY A 229 -28.23 1.86 -12.75
CA GLY A 229 -29.08 3.04 -12.91
C GLY A 229 -28.40 4.35 -12.50
N ILE A 230 -27.07 4.41 -12.60
CA ILE A 230 -26.25 5.58 -12.24
C ILE A 230 -25.53 6.10 -13.49
N VAL A 231 -25.15 7.38 -13.46
CA VAL A 231 -24.25 7.93 -14.49
C VAL A 231 -22.86 7.34 -14.26
N GLY A 232 -22.19 6.88 -15.32
CA GLY A 232 -20.83 6.38 -15.20
C GLY A 232 -19.77 7.48 -15.12
N PRO A 233 -18.51 7.11 -14.85
CA PRO A 233 -17.41 8.06 -14.71
C PRO A 233 -17.23 8.85 -16.01
N GLY A 234 -16.93 10.15 -15.91
CA GLY A 234 -16.86 11.04 -17.09
C GLY A 234 -18.20 11.29 -17.80
N GLY A 235 -19.31 10.68 -17.34
CA GLY A 235 -20.60 10.71 -18.04
C GLY A 235 -20.84 9.56 -19.01
N GLU A 236 -19.90 8.60 -19.08
CA GLU A 236 -19.93 7.48 -20.01
C GLU A 236 -20.27 6.18 -19.27
N ASN A 237 -20.99 5.27 -19.92
CA ASN A 237 -21.31 3.98 -19.30
C ASN A 237 -20.04 3.14 -19.19
N ALA A 238 -19.78 2.60 -18.00
CA ALA A 238 -18.59 1.80 -17.73
C ALA A 238 -18.96 0.51 -16.98
N THR A 239 -18.16 -0.54 -17.18
CA THR A 239 -18.15 -1.68 -16.27
C THR A 239 -17.37 -1.28 -15.01
N VAL A 240 -17.91 -1.62 -13.85
CA VAL A 240 -17.37 -1.24 -12.54
C VAL A 240 -17.38 -2.45 -11.61
N TYR A 241 -16.51 -2.41 -10.61
CA TYR A 241 -16.51 -3.37 -9.51
C TYR A 241 -17.24 -2.81 -8.30
N VAL A 242 -18.33 -3.46 -7.90
CA VAL A 242 -19.06 -3.17 -6.67
C VAL A 242 -18.42 -3.94 -5.53
N THR A 243 -17.81 -3.22 -4.58
CA THR A 243 -17.14 -3.87 -3.46
C THR A 243 -18.13 -4.47 -2.48
N SER A 244 -17.79 -5.62 -1.91
CA SER A 244 -18.41 -6.12 -0.70
C SER A 244 -18.21 -5.11 0.44
N PRO A 245 -19.20 -4.91 1.34
CA PRO A 245 -18.91 -4.28 2.61
C PRO A 245 -17.94 -5.16 3.43
N ALA A 246 -17.22 -4.60 4.40
CA ALA A 246 -16.28 -5.34 5.25
C ALA A 246 -16.97 -6.22 6.31
N ARG A 247 -18.11 -6.83 5.97
CA ARG A 247 -18.93 -7.67 6.86
C ARG A 247 -19.70 -8.73 6.09
N ASN A 248 -19.94 -9.88 6.73
CA ASN A 248 -20.83 -10.90 6.20
C ASN A 248 -22.31 -10.46 6.37
N LEU A 249 -23.00 -10.25 5.25
CA LEU A 249 -24.39 -9.81 5.20
C LEU A 249 -25.38 -10.92 5.53
N THR A 250 -25.00 -12.19 5.38
CA THR A 250 -25.89 -13.33 5.60
C THR A 250 -26.19 -13.54 7.08
N THR A 251 -25.20 -13.31 7.95
CA THR A 251 -25.35 -13.54 9.39
C THR A 251 -25.66 -12.25 10.15
N GLY A 252 -25.12 -11.11 9.69
CA GLY A 252 -25.31 -9.80 10.32
C GLY A 252 -24.68 -9.66 11.72
N LEU A 253 -23.93 -10.66 12.19
CA LEU A 253 -23.35 -10.68 13.54
C LEU A 253 -21.99 -9.97 13.54
N ALA A 254 -21.70 -9.21 14.60
CA ALA A 254 -20.42 -8.51 14.76
C ALA A 254 -19.21 -9.44 14.69
N LYS A 255 -19.34 -10.67 15.22
CA LYS A 255 -18.29 -11.71 15.18
C LYS A 255 -17.98 -12.25 13.78
N ASP A 256 -18.87 -12.03 12.82
CA ASP A 256 -18.71 -12.48 11.43
C ASP A 256 -18.29 -11.31 10.51
N ARG A 257 -18.01 -10.14 11.09
CA ARG A 257 -17.38 -9.02 10.39
C ARG A 257 -15.88 -9.20 10.48
N ARG A 258 -15.30 -9.86 9.48
CA ARG A 258 -13.89 -10.31 9.45
C ARG A 258 -13.09 -9.54 8.39
N GLY A 259 -13.48 -8.31 8.08
CA GLY A 259 -12.80 -7.44 7.13
C GLY A 259 -12.51 -8.07 5.77
N ILE A 260 -13.52 -8.72 5.19
CA ILE A 260 -13.48 -9.18 3.81
C ILE A 260 -13.26 -7.99 2.85
N GLY A 261 -12.54 -8.22 1.77
CA GLY A 261 -12.07 -7.15 0.89
C GLY A 261 -11.12 -7.69 -0.18
N LEU A 262 -10.34 -6.80 -0.77
CA LEU A 262 -9.33 -7.15 -1.76
C LEU A 262 -7.96 -7.20 -1.09
N SER A 263 -7.12 -8.14 -1.50
CA SER A 263 -5.69 -8.17 -1.19
C SER A 263 -4.92 -7.75 -2.43
N VAL A 264 -3.97 -6.84 -2.25
CA VAL A 264 -3.09 -6.33 -3.30
C VAL A 264 -1.67 -6.79 -2.99
N ALA A 265 -1.00 -7.39 -3.97
CA ALA A 265 0.39 -7.80 -3.89
C ALA A 265 1.25 -6.94 -4.83
N PRO A 266 2.06 -6.01 -4.32
CA PRO A 266 3.09 -5.34 -5.11
C PRO A 266 4.21 -6.33 -5.48
N MET A 267 4.47 -6.46 -6.77
CA MET A 267 5.40 -7.40 -7.40
C MET A 267 6.70 -6.70 -7.81
N LEU A 268 7.30 -5.99 -6.86
CA LEU A 268 8.41 -5.08 -7.14
C LEU A 268 9.80 -5.80 -7.04
N ARG A 269 9.86 -6.88 -6.24
CA ARG A 269 11.06 -7.72 -6.03
C ARG A 269 11.46 -8.54 -7.28
N PRO A 270 12.76 -8.86 -7.45
CA PRO A 270 13.89 -8.62 -6.53
C PRO A 270 14.58 -7.24 -6.69
N SER A 271 14.17 -6.41 -7.65
CA SER A 271 14.96 -5.25 -8.09
C SER A 271 14.76 -3.94 -7.32
N TYR A 272 13.55 -3.67 -6.84
CA TYR A 272 13.15 -2.44 -6.13
C TYR A 272 11.89 -2.77 -5.33
N PRO A 273 11.50 -2.09 -4.24
CA PRO A 273 12.20 -1.17 -3.33
C PRO A 273 12.99 -1.88 -2.21
N GLY A 274 13.18 -3.19 -2.30
CA GLY A 274 13.54 -4.00 -1.12
C GLY A 274 12.29 -4.69 -0.59
N GLU A 275 12.19 -4.89 0.71
CA GLU A 275 11.09 -5.66 1.31
C GLU A 275 9.81 -4.84 1.57
N PHE A 276 9.91 -3.53 1.47
CA PHE A 276 8.84 -2.56 1.66
C PHE A 276 9.18 -1.24 0.93
N PHE A 277 8.18 -0.37 0.75
CA PHE A 277 8.33 0.97 0.18
C PHE A 277 7.52 2.00 0.95
N GLY A 278 8.14 3.12 1.29
CA GLY A 278 7.49 4.27 1.93
C GLY A 278 7.11 5.40 0.97
N GLN A 279 7.25 5.18 -0.34
CA GLN A 279 6.93 6.18 -1.37
C GLN A 279 6.05 5.56 -2.43
N TRP A 280 4.80 6.00 -2.50
CA TRP A 280 3.79 5.42 -3.35
C TRP A 280 2.67 6.41 -3.66
N THR A 281 1.95 6.15 -4.75
CA THR A 281 0.70 6.86 -5.07
C THR A 281 -0.36 5.84 -5.40
N ILE A 282 -1.51 5.96 -4.75
CA ILE A 282 -2.70 5.19 -5.11
C ILE A 282 -3.82 6.16 -5.51
N ILE A 283 -4.47 5.88 -6.63
CA ILE A 283 -5.55 6.67 -7.20
C ILE A 283 -6.75 5.77 -7.43
N TRP A 284 -7.91 6.18 -6.93
CA TRP A 284 -9.17 5.48 -7.13
C TRP A 284 -10.17 6.38 -7.84
N ASP A 285 -10.85 5.84 -8.86
CA ASP A 285 -12.13 6.38 -9.33
C ASP A 285 -13.25 5.66 -8.61
N MET A 286 -13.93 6.39 -7.71
CA MET A 286 -14.91 5.82 -6.80
C MET A 286 -16.27 6.50 -6.88
N TYR A 287 -17.29 5.72 -6.55
CA TYR A 287 -18.65 6.16 -6.34
C TYR A 287 -19.17 5.57 -5.03
N ILE A 288 -19.70 6.42 -4.15
CA ILE A 288 -20.36 5.98 -2.90
C ILE A 288 -21.88 6.16 -3.06
N PRO A 289 -22.66 5.07 -3.13
CA PRO A 289 -24.09 5.15 -3.42
C PRO A 289 -24.87 5.79 -2.29
N ALA A 290 -25.94 6.54 -2.61
CA ALA A 290 -26.83 7.16 -1.63
C ALA A 290 -27.37 6.19 -0.55
N SER A 291 -27.48 4.90 -0.86
CA SER A 291 -27.83 3.87 0.13
C SER A 291 -26.87 3.78 1.31
N SER A 292 -25.59 4.16 1.13
CA SER A 292 -24.62 4.28 2.20
C SER A 292 -24.86 5.54 3.04
N TRP A 293 -25.24 6.65 2.39
CA TRP A 293 -25.41 7.97 3.01
C TRP A 293 -26.67 8.12 3.86
N TYR A 294 -27.72 7.36 3.57
CA TYR A 294 -29.02 7.55 4.20
C TYR A 294 -29.58 6.27 4.82
N ALA A 295 -29.97 6.35 6.09
CA ALA A 295 -30.60 5.23 6.80
C ALA A 295 -32.00 4.89 6.27
N ASP A 296 -32.65 5.82 5.57
CA ASP A 296 -34.00 5.73 5.03
C ASP A 296 -34.03 5.72 3.49
N TYR A 297 -32.92 5.33 2.85
CA TYR A 297 -32.86 5.16 1.39
C TYR A 297 -34.06 4.35 0.86
N PRO A 298 -34.76 4.80 -0.21
CA PRO A 298 -34.39 5.89 -1.13
C PRO A 298 -34.98 7.27 -0.80
N ASN A 299 -35.58 7.47 0.38
CA ASN A 299 -36.18 8.78 0.73
C ASN A 299 -35.12 9.87 0.95
N ASN A 300 -33.90 9.46 1.33
CA ASN A 300 -32.72 10.31 1.46
C ASN A 300 -32.92 11.50 2.43
N THR A 301 -33.63 11.27 3.53
CA THR A 301 -33.93 12.34 4.51
C THR A 301 -33.24 12.17 5.86
N VAL A 302 -32.70 10.98 6.14
CA VAL A 302 -32.02 10.66 7.41
C VAL A 302 -30.57 10.30 7.13
N PRO A 303 -29.63 11.28 7.18
CA PRO A 303 -28.20 11.03 7.03
C PRO A 303 -27.72 10.00 8.05
N ARG A 304 -26.80 9.15 7.61
CA ARG A 304 -26.17 8.10 8.41
C ARG A 304 -24.66 8.31 8.46
N GLU A 305 -24.08 8.03 9.61
CA GLU A 305 -22.63 7.92 9.72
C GLU A 305 -22.14 6.56 9.20
N PHE A 306 -21.11 6.59 8.38
CA PHE A 306 -20.46 5.39 7.88
C PHE A 306 -19.01 5.65 7.51
N PRO A 307 -18.14 4.64 7.61
CA PRO A 307 -16.82 4.69 7.04
C PRO A 307 -16.71 3.84 5.77
N VAL A 308 -15.69 4.14 4.97
CA VAL A 308 -15.17 3.31 3.89
C VAL A 308 -13.70 3.09 4.23
N ALA A 309 -13.34 1.85 4.53
CA ALA A 309 -11.94 1.46 4.65
C ALA A 309 -11.30 1.50 3.27
N LEU A 310 -10.16 2.17 3.14
CA LEU A 310 -9.44 2.26 1.88
C LEU A 310 -8.22 1.35 1.88
N ILE A 311 -7.38 1.43 2.92
CA ILE A 311 -6.17 0.63 3.07
C ILE A 311 -6.13 0.04 4.49
N GLU A 312 -5.71 -1.22 4.57
CA GLU A 312 -5.18 -1.85 5.76
C GLU A 312 -3.82 -2.42 5.38
N ASP A 313 -2.75 -2.02 6.06
CA ASP A 313 -1.37 -2.21 5.60
C ASP A 313 -0.53 -3.12 6.50
N SER A 314 -1.17 -3.81 7.46
CA SER A 314 -0.44 -4.69 8.37
C SER A 314 0.07 -5.97 7.68
N SER A 315 1.23 -6.45 8.15
CA SER A 315 1.96 -7.62 7.59
C SER A 315 1.18 -8.94 7.51
N ASN A 316 0.09 -9.05 8.26
CA ASN A 316 -0.76 -10.23 8.39
C ASN A 316 -2.24 -9.90 8.13
N ASN A 317 -2.50 -8.69 7.63
CA ASN A 317 -3.81 -8.11 7.33
C ASN A 317 -4.87 -8.45 8.38
N ASN A 318 -4.58 -8.30 9.68
CA ASN A 318 -5.50 -8.75 10.74
C ASN A 318 -5.99 -7.64 11.68
N SER A 319 -5.77 -6.37 11.30
CA SER A 319 -6.04 -5.21 12.14
C SER A 319 -7.31 -4.45 11.71
N THR A 320 -7.54 -3.32 12.37
CA THR A 320 -8.43 -2.27 11.85
C THR A 320 -7.76 -1.67 10.62
N ALA A 321 -8.55 -1.23 9.64
CA ALA A 321 -7.99 -0.48 8.51
C ALA A 321 -7.23 0.76 8.98
N ASP A 322 -6.14 1.10 8.29
CA ASP A 322 -5.29 2.23 8.65
C ASP A 322 -5.79 3.51 8.00
N MET A 323 -6.41 3.41 6.82
CA MET A 323 -6.96 4.56 6.11
C MET A 323 -8.48 4.45 5.91
N PHE A 324 -9.20 5.50 6.30
CA PHE A 324 -10.65 5.59 6.11
C PHE A 324 -11.09 6.90 5.45
N ILE A 325 -12.13 6.82 4.63
CA ILE A 325 -13.10 7.91 4.51
C ILE A 325 -14.14 7.72 5.60
N ARG A 326 -14.45 8.78 6.35
CA ARG A 326 -15.56 8.81 7.31
C ARG A 326 -16.56 9.87 6.90
N VAL A 327 -17.82 9.47 6.78
CA VAL A 327 -18.94 10.37 6.51
C VAL A 327 -19.78 10.53 7.76
N THR A 328 -20.06 11.78 8.12
CA THR A 328 -20.97 12.14 9.21
C THR A 328 -21.99 13.18 8.73
N GLY A 329 -22.91 13.60 9.61
CA GLY A 329 -23.80 14.73 9.32
C GLY A 329 -23.07 16.07 9.08
N ALA A 330 -21.77 16.16 9.40
CA ALA A 330 -20.94 17.34 9.16
C ALA A 330 -20.23 17.34 7.79
N GLY A 331 -20.24 16.21 7.07
CA GLY A 331 -19.52 16.02 5.81
C GLY A 331 -18.62 14.79 5.83
N ALA A 332 -17.85 14.62 4.75
CA ALA A 332 -16.87 13.56 4.59
C ALA A 332 -15.47 14.04 5.00
N THR A 333 -14.73 13.17 5.67
CA THR A 333 -13.33 13.38 6.05
C THR A 333 -12.50 12.15 5.69
N ILE A 334 -11.19 12.29 5.55
CA ILE A 334 -10.24 11.21 5.28
C ILE A 334 -9.03 11.32 6.21
N GLY A 335 -8.47 10.19 6.61
CA GLY A 335 -7.23 10.14 7.39
C GLY A 335 -6.60 8.75 7.37
N TYR A 336 -5.34 8.73 7.79
CA TYR A 336 -4.50 7.55 7.97
C TYR A 336 -4.23 7.33 9.48
N ASN A 337 -3.78 6.14 9.87
CA ASN A 337 -3.44 5.73 11.24
C ASN A 337 -4.65 5.55 12.18
N GLY A 338 -5.68 4.87 11.66
CA GLY A 338 -6.73 4.27 12.48
C GLY A 338 -7.90 5.21 12.85
N GLU A 339 -8.43 5.06 14.06
CA GLU A 339 -9.74 5.62 14.46
C GLU A 339 -9.67 7.00 15.13
N ASP A 340 -8.52 7.67 15.16
CA ASP A 340 -8.44 9.06 15.64
C ASP A 340 -8.97 10.03 14.58
N PHE A 341 -10.29 10.10 14.49
CA PHE A 341 -10.99 10.97 13.56
C PHE A 341 -10.75 12.47 13.79
N SER A 342 -10.06 12.87 14.87
CA SER A 342 -9.74 14.28 15.12
C SER A 342 -8.68 14.83 14.17
N GLN A 343 -7.86 13.95 13.58
CA GLN A 343 -6.79 14.31 12.65
C GLN A 343 -7.24 14.28 11.19
N TYR A 344 -8.45 13.80 10.92
CA TYR A 344 -8.94 13.63 9.55
C TYR A 344 -9.21 14.98 8.88
N ILE A 345 -8.81 15.10 7.62
CA ILE A 345 -9.01 16.30 6.81
C ILE A 345 -10.35 16.22 6.04
N PRO A 346 -11.04 17.35 5.81
CA PRO A 346 -12.31 17.36 5.09
C PRO A 346 -12.10 17.12 3.59
N ILE A 347 -13.01 16.36 2.97
CA ILE A 347 -13.08 16.16 1.53
C ILE A 347 -14.49 16.48 1.01
N ALA A 348 -14.56 17.15 -0.14
CA ALA A 348 -15.82 17.66 -0.70
C ALA A 348 -16.50 16.62 -1.61
N ILE A 349 -16.91 15.49 -1.01
CA ILE A 349 -17.70 14.44 -1.69
C ILE A 349 -19.13 14.38 -1.13
N GLY A 350 -20.02 13.71 -1.86
CA GLY A 350 -21.44 13.58 -1.54
C GLY A 350 -22.05 12.34 -2.19
N PRO A 351 -23.34 12.07 -1.95
CA PRO A 351 -24.00 10.90 -2.53
C PRO A 351 -24.09 10.98 -4.05
N ASP A 352 -24.10 9.80 -4.66
CA ASP A 352 -24.38 9.58 -6.08
C ASP A 352 -23.51 10.39 -7.06
N GLN A 353 -22.22 10.50 -6.75
CA GLN A 353 -21.24 11.12 -7.63
C GLN A 353 -19.97 10.28 -7.74
N TRP A 354 -19.39 10.28 -8.94
CA TRP A 354 -18.03 9.83 -9.16
C TRP A 354 -17.04 10.88 -8.67
N PHE A 355 -15.97 10.43 -8.03
CA PHE A 355 -14.82 11.26 -7.68
C PHE A 355 -13.53 10.48 -7.80
N ARG A 356 -12.45 11.17 -8.17
CA ARG A 356 -11.09 10.64 -8.24
C ARG A 356 -10.38 11.04 -6.97
N LEU A 357 -10.05 10.07 -6.14
CA LEU A 357 -9.22 10.27 -4.95
C LEU A 357 -7.80 9.84 -5.28
N ALA A 358 -6.83 10.72 -5.11
CA ALA A 358 -5.41 10.35 -5.17
C ALA A 358 -4.77 10.60 -3.80
N VAL A 359 -3.99 9.63 -3.35
CA VAL A 359 -3.16 9.71 -2.14
C VAL A 359 -1.72 9.47 -2.58
N ALA A 360 -0.89 10.50 -2.47
CA ALA A 360 0.54 10.46 -2.77
C ALA A 360 1.31 10.47 -1.43
N CYS A 361 1.82 9.31 -1.03
CA CYS A 361 2.51 9.08 0.23
C CYS A 361 4.01 9.27 0.07
N ASP A 362 4.60 10.17 0.84
CA ASP A 362 6.05 10.32 1.00
C ASP A 362 6.44 10.13 2.47
N PHE A 363 6.35 8.89 2.94
CA PHE A 363 6.63 8.53 4.33
C PHE A 363 8.08 8.86 4.73
N PHE A 364 9.03 8.61 3.84
CA PHE A 364 10.45 8.85 4.13
C PHE A 364 10.82 10.33 4.00
N GLY A 365 10.42 11.01 2.92
CA GLY A 365 10.84 12.40 2.70
C GLY A 365 10.14 13.38 3.64
N SER A 366 8.80 13.36 3.64
CA SER A 366 7.97 14.33 4.36
C SER A 366 7.23 13.76 5.58
N SER A 367 7.21 12.43 5.72
CA SER A 367 6.38 11.72 6.71
C SER A 367 4.90 12.12 6.63
N ALA A 368 4.41 12.36 5.40
CA ALA A 368 3.04 12.78 5.13
C ALA A 368 2.54 12.22 3.80
N SER A 369 1.21 12.12 3.70
CA SER A 369 0.50 11.81 2.46
C SER A 369 -0.27 13.04 1.98
N ASP A 370 0.01 13.49 0.76
CA ASP A 370 -0.79 14.50 0.09
C ASP A 370 -2.05 13.87 -0.51
N VAL A 371 -3.19 14.49 -0.24
CA VAL A 371 -4.50 14.03 -0.72
C VAL A 371 -5.03 14.98 -1.77
N TYR A 372 -5.54 14.41 -2.86
CA TYR A 372 -6.14 15.14 -3.97
C TYR A 372 -7.53 14.60 -4.28
N LEU A 373 -8.44 15.51 -4.62
CA LEU A 373 -9.79 15.19 -5.09
C LEU A 373 -9.98 15.79 -6.48
N ASN A 374 -10.23 14.95 -7.48
CA ASN A 374 -10.40 15.35 -8.88
C ASN A 374 -9.26 16.24 -9.40
N GLY A 375 -8.01 15.85 -9.09
CA GLY A 375 -6.81 16.60 -9.46
C GLY A 375 -6.49 17.82 -8.58
N VAL A 376 -7.33 18.15 -7.60
CA VAL A 376 -7.13 19.32 -6.72
C VAL A 376 -6.62 18.86 -5.36
N HIS A 377 -5.50 19.43 -4.91
CA HIS A 377 -4.97 19.20 -3.56
C HIS A 377 -5.96 19.67 -2.49
N VAL A 378 -6.27 18.80 -1.53
CA VAL A 378 -7.24 19.07 -0.45
C VAL A 378 -6.58 19.15 0.93
N GLY A 379 -5.41 18.55 1.11
CA GLY A 379 -4.66 18.61 2.36
C GLY A 379 -3.67 17.47 2.51
N GLN A 380 -3.08 17.41 3.70
CA GLN A 380 -2.13 16.38 4.10
C GLN A 380 -2.68 15.56 5.27
N MET A 381 -2.37 14.28 5.29
CA MET A 381 -2.63 13.39 6.41
C MET A 381 -1.36 12.59 6.75
N GLU A 382 -1.43 11.74 7.77
CA GLU A 382 -0.34 10.85 8.12
C GLU A 382 -0.01 9.89 6.95
N ALA A 383 1.16 9.27 7.03
CA ALA A 383 1.71 8.38 6.01
C ALA A 383 2.24 7.11 6.66
N ASP A 384 2.25 6.03 5.88
CA ASP A 384 2.95 4.80 6.22
C ASP A 384 3.48 4.12 4.95
N TRP A 385 4.36 3.15 5.16
CA TRP A 385 4.95 2.32 4.11
C TRP A 385 4.11 1.06 3.86
N LEU A 386 4.31 0.44 2.69
CA LEU A 386 3.61 -0.78 2.28
C LEU A 386 4.58 -1.95 2.09
N TYR A 387 4.09 -3.16 2.33
CA TYR A 387 4.85 -4.41 2.19
C TYR A 387 4.97 -4.89 0.74
N CYS A 388 6.16 -5.40 0.36
CA CYS A 388 6.39 -6.03 -0.95
C CYS A 388 7.51 -7.09 -0.92
N ALA A 389 7.65 -7.82 0.18
CA ALA A 389 8.85 -8.62 0.42
C ALA A 389 9.04 -9.86 -0.47
N VAL A 390 7.97 -10.38 -1.06
CA VAL A 390 8.04 -11.64 -1.82
C VAL A 390 8.62 -11.40 -3.21
N ASP A 391 9.74 -12.05 -3.50
CA ASP A 391 10.20 -12.28 -4.86
C ASP A 391 9.38 -13.42 -5.50
N PRO A 392 8.59 -13.17 -6.55
CA PRO A 392 7.78 -14.23 -7.19
C PRO A 392 8.61 -15.35 -7.82
N THR A 393 9.88 -15.09 -8.12
CA THR A 393 10.79 -16.08 -8.73
C THR A 393 11.47 -16.96 -7.69
N ALA A 394 11.47 -16.54 -6.43
CA ALA A 394 12.03 -17.25 -5.28
C ALA A 394 11.29 -16.88 -3.98
N PRO A 395 10.00 -17.25 -3.84
CA PRO A 395 9.18 -16.82 -2.72
C PRO A 395 9.68 -17.41 -1.40
N ALA A 396 9.82 -16.56 -0.38
CA ALA A 396 10.28 -16.93 0.95
C ALA A 396 9.56 -16.11 2.04
N TYR A 397 9.43 -16.69 3.22
CA TYR A 397 8.90 -16.04 4.42
C TYR A 397 9.91 -15.07 5.05
N GLY A 398 9.50 -14.34 6.09
CA GLY A 398 10.36 -13.35 6.77
C GLY A 398 11.62 -13.89 7.42
N ASP A 399 11.62 -15.17 7.80
CA ASP A 399 12.80 -15.86 8.31
C ASP A 399 13.67 -16.50 7.19
N GLY A 400 13.35 -16.24 5.93
CA GLY A 400 14.04 -16.79 4.77
C GLY A 400 13.68 -18.24 4.44
N GLU A 401 12.71 -18.84 5.14
CA GLU A 401 12.19 -20.16 4.76
C GLU A 401 11.57 -20.10 3.35
N PRO A 402 11.97 -20.95 2.40
CA PRO A 402 11.36 -20.98 1.08
C PRO A 402 9.90 -21.47 1.15
N VAL A 403 9.02 -20.86 0.35
CA VAL A 403 7.65 -21.36 0.16
C VAL A 403 7.68 -22.66 -0.65
N ASP A 404 6.90 -23.67 -0.26
CA ASP A 404 6.76 -24.90 -1.05
C ASP A 404 6.20 -24.57 -2.45
N PRO A 405 6.82 -25.05 -3.54
CA PRO A 405 6.34 -24.72 -4.89
C PRO A 405 4.91 -25.16 -5.19
N ASN A 406 4.40 -26.22 -4.55
CA ASN A 406 3.01 -26.66 -4.74
C ASN A 406 2.04 -25.72 -4.02
N ASP A 407 2.42 -25.24 -2.83
CA ASP A 407 1.62 -24.27 -2.09
C ASP A 407 1.56 -22.95 -2.89
N TRP A 408 2.70 -22.44 -3.34
CA TRP A 408 2.78 -21.25 -4.19
C TRP A 408 1.92 -21.37 -5.46
N ALA A 409 2.00 -22.50 -6.15
CA ALA A 409 1.18 -22.76 -7.34
C ALA A 409 -0.31 -22.85 -6.99
N SER A 410 -0.67 -23.46 -5.85
CA SER A 410 -2.06 -23.55 -5.40
C SER A 410 -2.66 -22.18 -5.06
N TRP A 411 -1.82 -21.24 -4.63
CA TRP A 411 -2.18 -19.84 -4.40
C TRP A 411 -2.15 -19.00 -5.68
N GLY A 412 -2.07 -19.61 -6.86
CA GLY A 412 -2.08 -18.89 -8.13
C GLY A 412 -0.87 -17.97 -8.32
N ALA A 413 0.29 -18.32 -7.74
CA ALA A 413 1.48 -17.50 -7.72
C ALA A 413 1.29 -16.11 -7.07
N PHE A 414 0.41 -16.04 -6.06
CA PHE A 414 0.14 -14.86 -5.27
C PHE A 414 0.57 -15.09 -3.80
N PRO A 415 1.18 -14.10 -3.11
CA PRO A 415 1.52 -14.21 -1.69
C PRO A 415 0.27 -14.44 -0.83
N ASN A 416 0.16 -15.62 -0.22
CA ASN A 416 -0.95 -15.90 0.68
C ASN A 416 -0.82 -15.02 1.95
N PRO A 417 -1.74 -14.09 2.21
CA PRO A 417 -1.66 -13.16 3.34
C PRO A 417 -1.77 -13.88 4.70
N TRP A 418 -2.24 -15.13 4.71
CA TRP A 418 -2.46 -15.94 5.90
C TRP A 418 -1.35 -16.96 6.15
N ALA A 419 -0.41 -17.13 5.23
CA ALA A 419 0.62 -18.15 5.36
C ALA A 419 1.70 -17.73 6.36
N LEU A 420 2.08 -18.67 7.23
CA LEU A 420 3.19 -18.54 8.15
C LEU A 420 4.26 -19.58 7.85
N SER A 421 5.53 -19.21 8.07
CA SER A 421 6.65 -20.14 8.03
C SER A 421 6.52 -21.21 9.13
N SER A 422 7.36 -22.24 9.05
CA SER A 422 7.45 -23.23 10.12
C SER A 422 8.03 -22.65 11.42
N GLY A 423 8.72 -21.50 11.34
CA GLY A 423 9.50 -20.93 12.45
C GLY A 423 10.74 -21.76 12.78
N THR A 424 11.20 -22.62 11.86
CA THR A 424 12.34 -23.53 12.09
C THR A 424 13.55 -23.25 11.21
N ALA A 425 13.48 -22.23 10.35
CA ALA A 425 14.62 -21.77 9.58
C ALA A 425 15.81 -21.38 10.49
N PRO A 426 17.07 -21.59 10.07
CA PRO A 426 18.22 -21.20 10.87
C PRO A 426 18.20 -19.71 11.24
N GLY A 427 18.19 -19.39 12.54
CA GLY A 427 18.10 -18.03 13.05
C GLY A 427 16.69 -17.53 13.32
N SER A 428 15.66 -18.30 12.93
CA SER A 428 14.26 -17.98 13.23
C SER A 428 13.97 -18.10 14.73
N VAL A 429 13.20 -17.15 15.26
CA VAL A 429 12.69 -17.15 16.64
C VAL A 429 11.20 -17.47 16.73
N GLY A 430 10.56 -17.72 15.58
CA GLY A 430 9.15 -18.07 15.48
C GLY A 430 8.63 -17.99 14.04
N PRO A 431 7.40 -18.46 13.79
CA PRO A 431 6.76 -18.34 12.48
C PRO A 431 6.69 -16.88 12.02
N THR A 432 6.93 -16.66 10.72
CA THR A 432 6.87 -15.32 10.09
C THR A 432 5.90 -15.33 8.92
N SER A 433 5.23 -14.21 8.65
CA SER A 433 4.39 -14.08 7.46
C SER A 433 5.23 -13.83 6.21
N LEU A 434 4.60 -13.92 5.04
CA LEU A 434 5.21 -13.47 3.78
C LEU A 434 5.39 -11.95 3.76
N ALA A 435 4.44 -11.21 4.37
CA ALA A 435 4.46 -9.75 4.49
C ALA A 435 4.80 -9.08 3.15
N SER A 436 3.89 -9.27 2.18
CA SER A 436 4.03 -8.78 0.80
C SER A 436 2.69 -8.37 0.18
N THR A 437 1.72 -8.08 1.03
CA THR A 437 0.39 -7.66 0.63
C THR A 437 -0.06 -6.54 1.55
N PHE A 438 -0.95 -5.69 1.04
CA PHE A 438 -1.85 -4.87 1.84
C PHE A 438 -3.27 -5.13 1.36
N SER A 439 -4.26 -4.69 2.12
CA SER A 439 -5.67 -4.91 1.80
C SER A 439 -6.39 -3.62 1.43
N LEU A 440 -7.31 -3.70 0.46
CA LEU A 440 -8.23 -2.64 0.09
C LEU A 440 -9.65 -2.98 0.51
N PHE A 441 -10.39 -1.99 1.00
CA PHE A 441 -11.79 -2.14 1.42
C PHE A 441 -12.02 -3.20 2.52
N ALA A 442 -10.97 -3.50 3.27
CA ALA A 442 -10.94 -4.45 4.37
C ALA A 442 -10.83 -3.70 5.72
N ASP A 443 -11.51 -4.19 6.75
CA ASP A 443 -11.40 -3.74 8.14
C ASP A 443 -11.64 -4.96 9.04
N LEU A 444 -10.57 -5.70 9.38
CA LEU A 444 -10.71 -7.03 9.98
C LEU A 444 -11.12 -7.00 11.45
N ALA A 445 -10.68 -5.97 12.16
CA ALA A 445 -11.03 -5.81 13.55
C ALA A 445 -12.43 -5.19 13.73
N GLY A 446 -12.77 -4.16 12.96
CA GLY A 446 -14.02 -3.43 13.11
C GLY A 446 -15.16 -3.96 12.23
N GLY A 447 -14.83 -4.39 11.01
CA GLY A 447 -15.77 -4.80 9.99
C GLY A 447 -16.73 -3.70 9.55
N ARG A 448 -16.23 -2.46 9.44
CA ARG A 448 -17.06 -1.24 9.33
C ARG A 448 -17.13 -0.62 7.94
N SER A 449 -16.42 -1.12 6.93
CA SER A 449 -16.46 -0.54 5.57
C SER A 449 -17.81 -0.73 4.87
N GLU A 450 -18.31 0.34 4.24
CA GLU A 450 -19.44 0.29 3.30
C GLU A 450 -19.02 0.05 1.85
N PRO A 451 -19.94 -0.44 0.99
CA PRO A 451 -19.68 -0.64 -0.42
C PRO A 451 -19.33 0.66 -1.14
N VAL A 452 -18.38 0.57 -2.07
CA VAL A 452 -18.07 1.56 -3.09
C VAL A 452 -18.15 0.89 -4.46
N TYR A 453 -18.36 1.69 -5.51
CA TYR A 453 -18.20 1.22 -6.88
C TYR A 453 -16.89 1.78 -7.42
N LEU A 454 -16.04 0.91 -7.94
CA LEU A 454 -14.74 1.25 -8.51
C LEU A 454 -14.81 1.16 -10.03
N ALA A 455 -14.50 2.26 -10.70
CA ALA A 455 -14.27 2.24 -12.14
C ALA A 455 -12.81 1.91 -12.43
N ASN A 456 -11.89 2.64 -11.79
CA ASN A 456 -10.46 2.48 -12.01
C ASN A 456 -9.68 2.52 -10.69
N LEU A 457 -8.53 1.86 -10.69
CA LEU A 457 -7.52 1.94 -9.63
C LEU A 457 -6.14 2.03 -10.27
N TYR A 458 -5.30 2.94 -9.80
CA TYR A 458 -3.89 3.02 -10.19
C TYR A 458 -3.01 2.98 -8.94
N LEU A 459 -2.02 2.09 -8.92
CA LEU A 459 -0.98 2.01 -7.90
C LEU A 459 0.37 2.21 -8.58
N VAL A 460 1.20 3.11 -8.05
CA VAL A 460 2.59 3.26 -8.48
C VAL A 460 3.52 3.37 -7.27
N ASP A 461 4.71 2.78 -7.40
CA ASP A 461 5.78 2.71 -6.40
C ASP A 461 6.61 4.02 -6.28
N THR A 462 5.94 5.15 -6.50
CA THR A 462 6.51 6.49 -6.53
C THR A 462 5.51 7.57 -6.10
N VAL A 463 6.01 8.76 -5.77
CA VAL A 463 5.17 9.91 -5.41
C VAL A 463 4.93 10.73 -6.66
N LEU A 464 3.68 10.75 -7.16
CA LEU A 464 3.30 11.63 -8.26
C LEU A 464 3.22 13.07 -7.74
N SER A 465 3.72 14.00 -8.54
CA SER A 465 3.61 15.42 -8.23
C SER A 465 2.16 15.91 -8.34
N GLY A 466 1.86 17.01 -7.65
CA GLY A 466 0.56 17.65 -7.74
C GLY A 466 0.19 18.08 -9.17
N ASP A 467 1.18 18.46 -10.00
CA ASP A 467 0.94 18.80 -11.41
C ASP A 467 0.59 17.56 -12.25
N GLU A 468 1.27 16.44 -12.02
CA GLU A 468 0.93 15.15 -12.66
C GLU A 468 -0.50 14.74 -12.27
N ILE A 469 -0.83 14.73 -10.98
CA ILE A 469 -2.17 14.37 -10.49
C ILE A 469 -3.23 15.34 -11.01
N ALA A 470 -2.95 16.65 -11.05
CA ALA A 470 -3.87 17.64 -11.58
C ALA A 470 -4.16 17.40 -13.08
N SER A 471 -3.16 16.95 -13.84
CA SER A 471 -3.31 16.64 -15.27
C SER A 471 -4.20 15.43 -15.54
N LEU A 472 -4.35 14.52 -14.57
CA LEU A 472 -5.23 13.35 -14.67
C LEU A 472 -6.71 13.75 -14.55
N GLY A 473 -7.03 14.94 -14.05
CA GLY A 473 -8.42 15.43 -13.95
C GLY A 473 -9.32 14.60 -13.01
N GLY A 474 -10.58 14.45 -13.41
CA GLY A 474 -11.58 13.68 -12.66
C GLY A 474 -11.74 12.25 -13.16
N PRO A 475 -12.72 11.50 -12.64
CA PRO A 475 -13.01 10.13 -13.06
C PRO A 475 -13.37 10.05 -14.53
N ALA A 476 -12.91 8.98 -15.18
CA ALA A 476 -13.20 8.68 -16.58
C ALA A 476 -13.49 7.18 -16.77
N ALA A 477 -14.16 6.82 -17.86
CA ALA A 477 -14.48 5.42 -18.15
C ALA A 477 -13.32 4.63 -18.76
N ASP A 478 -12.37 5.35 -19.36
CA ASP A 478 -11.22 4.80 -20.10
C ASP A 478 -9.98 4.58 -19.23
N GLY A 479 -9.91 5.14 -18.02
CA GLY A 479 -8.81 4.94 -17.08
C GLY A 479 -8.39 6.20 -16.33
N ILE A 480 -7.23 6.13 -15.70
CA ILE A 480 -6.54 7.14 -14.90
C ILE A 480 -5.30 7.60 -15.64
N VAL A 481 -4.30 6.72 -15.80
CA VAL A 481 -3.00 7.02 -16.43
C VAL A 481 -2.88 6.31 -17.76
N LEU A 482 -3.15 5.01 -17.75
CA LEU A 482 -3.24 4.16 -18.92
C LEU A 482 -4.65 4.27 -19.47
N THR A 483 -4.98 5.41 -20.06
CA THR A 483 -6.25 5.53 -20.77
C THR A 483 -6.28 4.42 -21.83
N ASP A 484 -7.20 3.48 -21.69
CA ASP A 484 -7.60 2.61 -22.78
C ASP A 484 -7.90 3.57 -23.94
N PRO A 485 -7.21 3.49 -25.09
CA PRO A 485 -7.47 4.39 -26.22
C PRO A 485 -8.88 4.19 -26.83
N GLY A 486 -9.83 3.68 -26.04
CA GLY A 486 -10.85 2.73 -26.42
C GLY A 486 -10.22 1.43 -26.90
N CYS A 487 -11.08 0.46 -27.13
CA CYS A 487 -10.93 -0.36 -28.30
C CYS A 487 -11.74 0.32 -29.40
N PRO A 488 -11.19 1.29 -30.18
CA PRO A 488 -11.94 1.93 -31.25
C PRO A 488 -12.70 0.95 -32.16
N PRO A 489 -12.17 -0.27 -32.47
CA PRO A 489 -12.92 -1.19 -33.31
C PRO A 489 -14.09 -1.90 -32.60
N ASP A 490 -14.20 -1.83 -31.27
CA ASP A 490 -15.37 -2.26 -30.48
C ASP A 490 -16.43 -1.16 -30.53
N MET A 491 -17.32 -1.27 -31.51
CA MET A 491 -18.26 -0.21 -31.86
C MET A 491 -19.58 -0.34 -31.11
N ASN A 492 -19.84 -1.51 -30.49
CA ASN A 492 -21.04 -1.74 -29.69
C ASN A 492 -20.77 -1.68 -28.17
N GLY A 493 -19.49 -1.63 -27.77
CA GLY A 493 -19.03 -1.49 -26.40
C GLY A 493 -19.20 -2.76 -25.56
N ASP A 494 -19.25 -3.93 -26.19
CA ASP A 494 -19.47 -5.21 -25.51
C ASP A 494 -18.17 -5.92 -25.07
N GLY A 495 -17.01 -5.34 -25.42
CA GLY A 495 -15.69 -5.83 -25.06
C GLY A 495 -15.21 -7.00 -25.91
N MET A 496 -15.95 -7.42 -26.94
CA MET A 496 -15.58 -8.51 -27.85
C MET A 496 -15.58 -8.06 -29.30
N LEU A 497 -14.38 -7.98 -29.90
CA LEU A 497 -14.25 -7.73 -31.33
C LEU A 497 -14.83 -8.87 -32.17
N ASP A 498 -16.06 -8.67 -32.64
CA ASP A 498 -16.77 -9.65 -33.42
C ASP A 498 -17.53 -9.05 -34.61
N PHE A 499 -18.42 -9.83 -35.20
CA PHE A 499 -19.18 -9.38 -36.38
C PHE A 499 -20.13 -8.20 -36.08
N PHE A 500 -20.61 -8.06 -34.85
CA PHE A 500 -21.54 -7.01 -34.45
C PHE A 500 -20.87 -5.64 -34.41
N ASP A 501 -19.58 -5.53 -34.12
CA ASP A 501 -18.85 -4.28 -34.24
C ASP A 501 -18.71 -3.85 -35.68
N VAL A 502 -18.33 -4.80 -36.55
CA VAL A 502 -18.19 -4.55 -37.99
C VAL A 502 -19.54 -4.12 -38.55
N LEU A 503 -20.63 -4.76 -38.11
CA LEU A 503 -21.98 -4.37 -38.51
C LEU A 503 -22.33 -2.96 -38.03
N THR A 504 -21.94 -2.58 -36.81
CA THR A 504 -22.18 -1.25 -36.23
C THR A 504 -21.39 -0.18 -36.98
N PHE A 505 -20.10 -0.41 -37.27
CA PHE A 505 -19.30 0.44 -38.14
C PHE A 505 -19.90 0.60 -39.54
N LEU A 506 -20.30 -0.48 -40.19
CA LEU A 506 -20.88 -0.42 -41.54
C LEU A 506 -22.22 0.36 -41.57
N ASN A 507 -23.02 0.26 -40.51
CA ASN A 507 -24.24 1.05 -40.37
C ASN A 507 -23.91 2.54 -40.26
N ALA A 508 -23.00 2.93 -39.36
CA ALA A 508 -22.54 4.31 -39.19
C ALA A 508 -21.92 4.88 -40.49
N PHE A 509 -21.09 4.07 -41.17
CA PHE A 509 -20.46 4.41 -42.45
C PHE A 509 -21.50 4.68 -43.55
N SER A 510 -22.51 3.82 -43.66
CA SER A 510 -23.60 3.96 -44.63
C SER A 510 -24.50 5.17 -44.36
N ALA A 511 -24.64 5.54 -43.08
CA ALA A 511 -25.40 6.70 -42.62
C ALA A 511 -24.60 8.00 -42.66
N GLN A 512 -23.29 7.94 -42.94
CA GLN A 512 -22.36 9.07 -42.91
C GLN A 512 -22.34 9.76 -41.54
N GLU A 513 -22.35 8.96 -40.48
CA GLU A 513 -22.29 9.41 -39.09
C GLU A 513 -20.84 9.65 -38.65
N ALA A 514 -20.63 10.63 -37.77
CA ALA A 514 -19.29 10.99 -37.28
C ALA A 514 -18.52 9.82 -36.64
N ALA A 515 -19.23 8.82 -36.09
CA ALA A 515 -18.62 7.61 -35.55
C ALA A 515 -17.90 6.73 -36.61
N ALA A 516 -18.11 6.99 -37.90
CA ALA A 516 -17.44 6.29 -39.00
C ALA A 516 -16.24 7.03 -39.59
N ASP A 517 -15.92 8.25 -39.12
CA ASP A 517 -14.67 8.98 -39.42
C ASP A 517 -13.56 8.44 -38.51
N PHE A 518 -13.06 7.26 -38.86
CA PHE A 518 -12.19 6.45 -38.01
C PHE A 518 -10.73 6.92 -38.06
N ASN A 519 -10.34 7.64 -39.11
CA ASN A 519 -9.02 8.25 -39.22
C ASN A 519 -8.99 9.73 -38.74
N ASN A 520 -10.16 10.29 -38.38
CA ASN A 520 -10.38 11.66 -37.90
C ASN A 520 -9.91 12.75 -38.88
N ASP A 521 -10.02 12.52 -40.19
CA ASP A 521 -9.64 13.50 -41.22
C ASP A 521 -10.80 14.42 -41.66
N GLY A 522 -12.00 14.17 -41.13
CA GLY A 522 -13.21 14.92 -41.42
C GLY A 522 -13.95 14.46 -42.69
N LEU A 523 -13.50 13.38 -43.33
CA LEU A 523 -14.10 12.79 -44.53
C LEU A 523 -14.38 11.31 -44.29
N ILE A 524 -15.66 10.91 -44.30
CA ILE A 524 -16.06 9.50 -44.19
C ILE A 524 -15.90 8.82 -45.56
N ASP A 525 -14.79 8.13 -45.78
CA ASP A 525 -14.46 7.46 -47.04
C ASP A 525 -13.76 6.09 -46.86
N PHE A 526 -13.21 5.57 -47.95
CA PHE A 526 -12.57 4.25 -47.93
C PHE A 526 -11.38 4.15 -46.95
N PHE A 527 -10.72 5.26 -46.63
CA PHE A 527 -9.60 5.28 -45.70
C PHE A 527 -10.04 5.01 -44.25
N ASP A 528 -11.27 5.36 -43.87
CA ASP A 528 -11.83 4.98 -42.57
C ASP A 528 -12.09 3.49 -42.46
N VAL A 529 -12.58 2.87 -43.54
CA VAL A 529 -12.77 1.41 -43.59
C VAL A 529 -11.42 0.70 -43.42
N LEU A 530 -10.35 1.23 -44.02
CA LEU A 530 -9.00 0.69 -43.84
C LEU A 530 -8.48 0.90 -42.42
N ALA A 531 -8.72 2.08 -41.82
CA ALA A 531 -8.33 2.37 -40.45
C ALA A 531 -9.07 1.45 -39.45
N TYR A 532 -10.38 1.30 -39.62
CA TYR A 532 -11.23 0.41 -38.83
C TYR A 532 -10.79 -1.05 -38.93
N LEU A 533 -10.64 -1.59 -40.15
CA LEU A 533 -10.20 -2.98 -40.32
C LEU A 533 -8.76 -3.21 -39.82
N GLY A 534 -7.90 -2.19 -39.95
CA GLY A 534 -6.55 -2.19 -39.39
C GLY A 534 -6.59 -2.35 -37.87
N ALA A 535 -7.36 -1.51 -37.19
CA ALA A 535 -7.56 -1.57 -35.75
C ALA A 535 -8.23 -2.90 -35.32
N PHE A 536 -9.33 -3.29 -35.98
CA PHE A 536 -10.06 -4.53 -35.69
C PHE A 536 -9.17 -5.78 -35.81
N SER A 537 -8.26 -5.80 -36.79
CA SER A 537 -7.31 -6.91 -36.96
C SER A 537 -6.13 -6.89 -35.98
N ALA A 538 -5.79 -5.71 -35.46
CA ALA A 538 -4.74 -5.53 -34.45
C ALA A 538 -5.22 -5.93 -33.05
N GLY A 539 -6.54 -5.86 -32.81
CA GLY A 539 -7.15 -6.12 -31.52
C GLY A 539 -7.30 -4.86 -30.68
N CYS A 540 -7.85 -5.07 -29.48
CA CYS A 540 -7.59 -4.27 -28.29
C CYS A 540 -6.39 -4.91 -27.57
#